data_AF-A0A817MQ21-F1
#
_entry.id   AF-A0A817MQ21-F1
#
_cell.length_a   1.000
_cell.length_b   1.000
_cell.length_c   1.000
_cell.angle_alpha   90.00
_cell.angle_beta   90.00
_cell.angle_gamma   90.00
#
_symmetry.space_group_name_H-M   'P 1'
#
loop_
_entity.id
_entity.type
_entity.pdbx_description
1 polymer ?
#
loop_
_entity_poly.entity_id
_entity_poly.type
_entity_poly.pdbx_seq_one_letter_code
_entity_poly.pdbx_strand_id
1 'polypeptide(L)' 'MASRHELTLQEKIQLIYDNKDGNGLSQRRLAEKYNISLGSVSNIVKRKTEYLNHYETNQNQNVKRK' A
#
# COMPACT_ATOMS: atom_id res chain seq x y z
N MET A 1 18.09 -10.08 -13.28
CA MET A 1 16.67 -9.65 -13.23
C MET A 1 16.34 -9.31 -11.80
N ALA A 2 16.15 -8.04 -11.46
CA ALA A 2 15.79 -7.68 -10.08
C ALA A 2 14.39 -8.25 -9.80
N SER A 3 14.29 -9.19 -8.87
CA SER A 3 13.03 -9.73 -8.40
C SER A 3 12.20 -8.58 -7.84
N ARG A 4 11.12 -8.21 -8.53
CA ARG A 4 10.20 -7.17 -8.07
C ARG A 4 9.57 -7.68 -6.78
N HIS A 5 9.89 -7.06 -5.64
CA HIS A 5 9.21 -7.36 -4.39
C HIS A 5 7.76 -6.88 -4.52
N GLU A 6 6.83 -7.83 -4.58
CA GLU A 6 5.40 -7.54 -4.69
C GLU A 6 4.80 -7.44 -3.30
N LEU A 7 4.37 -6.23 -2.93
CA LEU A 7 3.64 -6.01 -1.69
C LEU A 7 2.22 -6.59 -1.78
N THR A 8 1.79 -7.23 -0.71
CA THR A 8 0.41 -7.66 -0.48
C THR A 8 -0.54 -6.45 -0.40
N LEU A 9 -1.85 -6.69 -0.52
CA LEU A 9 -2.85 -5.62 -0.36
C LEU A 9 -2.72 -4.93 1.01
N GLN A 10 -2.52 -5.71 2.07
CA GLN A 10 -2.40 -5.18 3.43
C GLN A 10 -1.16 -4.30 3.59
N GLU A 11 -0.02 -4.70 3.04
CA GLU A 11 1.21 -3.87 3.08
C GLU A 11 1.07 -2.58 2.27
N LYS A 12 0.37 -2.62 1.13
CA LYS A 12 0.06 -1.41 0.34
C LYS A 12 -0.81 -0.44 1.14
N ILE A 13 -1.80 -0.95 1.88
CA ILE A 13 -2.63 -0.15 2.78
C ILE A 13 -1.80 0.45 3.92
N GLN A 14 -0.93 -0.34 4.55
CA GLN A 14 -0.06 0.14 5.60
C GLN A 14 0.89 1.24 5.09
N LEU A 15 1.42 1.09 3.87
CA LEU A 15 2.24 2.12 3.22
C LEU A 15 1.45 3.41 2.99
N ILE A 16 0.19 3.33 2.56
CA ILE A 16 -0.69 4.49 2.39
C ILE A 16 -0.92 5.20 3.73
N TYR A 17 -1.16 4.45 4.81
CA TYR A 17 -1.29 5.03 6.16
C TYR A 17 0.01 5.63 6.69
N ASP A 18 1.15 5.00 6.40
CA ASP A 18 2.47 5.51 6.77
C ASP A 18 2.83 6.79 6.00
N ASN A 19 2.28 6.98 4.78
CA ASN A 19 2.46 8.17 3.95
C ASN A 19 1.44 9.30 4.28
N LYS A 20 0.78 9.28 5.45
CA LYS A 20 -0.23 10.29 5.83
C LYS A 20 0.21 11.71 5.47
N ASP A 21 -0.56 12.36 4.59
CA ASP A 21 -0.22 13.62 3.93
C ASP A 21 0.23 14.68 4.96
N GLY A 22 1.54 14.97 4.99
CA GLY A 22 2.16 16.02 5.81
C GLY A 22 2.78 15.59 7.15
N ASN A 23 2.44 14.41 7.71
CA ASN A 23 2.99 13.90 8.98
C ASN A 23 3.56 12.47 8.87
N GLY A 24 3.47 11.86 7.69
CA GLY A 24 3.95 10.52 7.39
C GLY A 24 5.43 10.44 6.98
N LEU A 25 5.89 9.22 6.71
CA LEU A 25 7.20 8.96 6.15
C LEU A 25 7.27 9.45 4.70
N SER A 26 8.42 10.02 4.32
CA SER A 26 8.65 10.41 2.93
C SER A 26 8.70 9.18 2.02
N GLN A 27 8.41 9.36 0.73
CA GLN A 27 8.44 8.26 -0.25
C GLN A 27 9.78 7.52 -0.28
N ARG A 28 10.90 8.23 0.00
CA ARG A 28 12.23 7.63 0.13
C ARG A 28 12.35 6.71 1.34
N ARG A 29 11.85 7.14 2.49
CA ARG A 29 11.81 6.31 3.70
C ARG A 29 10.88 5.12 3.54
N LEU A 30 9.77 5.28 2.83
CA LEU A 30 8.86 4.17 2.51
C LEU A 30 9.50 3.15 1.56
N ALA A 31 10.24 3.60 0.55
CA ALA A 31 10.99 2.73 -0.35
C ALA A 31 12.00 1.87 0.41
N GLU A 32 12.74 2.47 1.35
CA GLU A 32 13.68 1.77 2.24
C GLU A 32 12.94 0.80 3.18
N LYS A 33 11.87 1.24 3.85
CA LYS A 33 11.11 0.45 4.84
C LYS A 33 10.47 -0.80 4.23
N TYR A 34 9.90 -0.67 3.03
CA TYR A 34 9.20 -1.75 2.34
C TYR A 34 10.07 -2.46 1.29
N ASN A 35 11.35 -2.10 1.18
CA ASN A 35 12.31 -2.63 0.22
C ASN A 35 11.77 -2.65 -1.24
N ILE A 36 11.14 -1.55 -1.66
CA ILE A 36 10.58 -1.37 -3.01
C ILE A 36 11.14 -0.12 -3.67
N SER A 37 11.00 -0.03 -5.00
CA SER A 37 11.43 1.16 -5.73
C SER A 37 10.55 2.37 -5.43
N LEU A 38 11.15 3.56 -5.48
CA LEU A 38 10.45 4.85 -5.37
C LEU A 38 9.26 4.97 -6.34
N GLY A 39 9.41 4.46 -7.57
CA GLY A 39 8.33 4.43 -8.55
C GLY A 39 7.15 3.57 -8.09
N SER A 40 7.41 2.45 -7.42
CA SER A 40 6.36 1.61 -6.84
C SER A 40 5.63 2.32 -5.70
N VAL A 41 6.37 3.01 -4.81
CA VAL A 41 5.78 3.83 -3.74
C VAL A 41 4.89 4.92 -4.33
N SER A 42 5.38 5.68 -5.31
CA SER A 42 4.61 6.74 -5.97
C SER A 42 3.33 6.21 -6.61
N ASN A 43 3.41 5.06 -7.30
CA ASN A 43 2.24 4.43 -7.91
C ASN A 43 1.21 3.97 -6.86
N ILE A 44 1.67 3.40 -5.73
CA ILE A 44 0.79 2.97 -4.64
C ILE A 44 0.06 4.17 -4.03
N VAL A 45 0.79 5.24 -3.72
CA VAL A 45 0.23 6.47 -3.13
C VAL A 45 -0.77 7.14 -4.08
N LYS A 46 -0.47 7.21 -5.39
CA LYS A 46 -1.39 7.78 -6.39
C LYS A 46 -2.70 6.99 -6.49
N ARG A 47 -2.62 5.66 -6.38
CA ARG A 47 -3.77 4.74 -6.45
C ARG A 47 -4.36 4.41 -5.07
N LYS A 48 -4.11 5.25 -4.06
CA LYS A 48 -4.51 4.98 -2.66
C LYS A 48 -6.00 4.64 -2.50
N THR A 49 -6.86 5.36 -3.21
CA THR A 49 -8.31 5.16 -3.19
C THR A 49 -8.71 3.77 -3.69
N GLU A 50 -8.07 3.29 -4.75
CA GLU A 50 -8.37 1.96 -5.30
C GLU A 50 -8.01 0.85 -4.31
N TYR A 51 -6.84 0.95 -3.68
CA TYR A 51 -6.41 -0.05 -2.71
C TYR A 51 -7.30 -0.05 -1.46
N LEU A 52 -7.67 1.13 -0.94
CA LEU A 52 -8.58 1.26 0.20
C LEU A 52 -9.95 0.65 -0.10
N ASN A 53 -10.55 0.98 -1.24
CA ASN A 53 -11.83 0.41 -1.67
C ASN A 53 -11.74 -1.12 -1.85
N HIS A 54 -10.65 -1.61 -2.44
CA HIS A 54 -10.42 -3.04 -2.62
C HIS A 54 -10.28 -3.76 -1.27
N TYR A 55 -9.58 -3.14 -0.32
CA TYR A 55 -9.43 -3.67 1.04
C TYR A 55 -10.79 -3.74 1.76
N GLU A 56 -11.58 -2.66 1.74
CA GLU A 56 -12.92 -2.63 2.33
C GLU A 56 -13.86 -3.67 1.71
N THR A 57 -13.82 -3.81 0.38
CA THR A 57 -14.64 -4.80 -0.34
C THR A 57 -14.23 -6.24 0.02
N ASN A 58 -12.93 -6.52 0.11
CA ASN A 58 -12.43 -7.84 0.50
C ASN A 58 -12.74 -8.17 1.97
N GLN A 59 -12.63 -7.20 2.88
CA GLN A 59 -13.00 -7.39 4.30
C GLN A 59 -14.51 -7.67 4.44
N ASN A 60 -15.35 -6.95 3.70
CA ASN A 60 -16.81 -7.16 3.72
C ASN A 60 -17.28 -8.49 3.11
N GLN A 61 -16.47 -9.12 2.25
CA GLN A 61 -16.76 -10.46 1.70
C GLN A 61 -16.52 -11.58 2.73
N ASN A 62 -15.69 -11.36 3.75
CA ASN A 62 -15.44 -12.33 4.82
C ASN A 62 -16.50 -12.31 5.94
N VAL A 63 -17.36 -11.28 6.02
CA VAL A 63 -18.44 -11.20 7.03
C VAL A 63 -19.72 -11.92 6.58
N LYS A 64 -19.78 -12.41 5.33
CA LYS A 64 -20.98 -13.05 4.76
C LYS A 64 -20.91 -14.57 4.61
N ARG A 65 -19.94 -15.26 5.24
CA ARG A 65 -19.94 -16.73 5.28
C ARG A 65 -20.29 -17.24 6.68
N LYS A 66 -21.62 -17.35 6.87
CA LYS A 66 -22.40 -18.13 7.84
C LYS A 66 -22.24 -17.82 9.33
#